data_AF-A0A2S8F9H3-F1
#
_entry.id   AF-A0A2S8F9H3-F1
#
_cell.length_a   1.000
_cell.length_b   1.000
_cell.length_c   1.000
_cell.angle_alpha   90.00
_cell.angle_beta   90.00
_cell.angle_gamma   90.00
#
_symmetry.space_group_name_H-M   'P 1'
#
loop_
_entity.id
_entity.type
_entity.pdbx_description
1 polymer ?
#
loop_
_entity_poly.entity_id
_entity_poly.type
_entity_poly.pdbx_seq_one_letter_code
_entity_poly.pdbx_strand_id
1 'polypeptide(L)'
;MPKLKGKRGFHFVKELGGALRRGTVSFAAQWLMDTRRIEGRTLDYGCGFGMDADHFSWDAFDPYYRPQPIEGVYDTIVCNHVLNMLTRCSRQKAIEDIQRRLSNGGTAWLIVPRNIPKSGKIAMRRRIQNYVLFDLPSVYGDSKLEIYQLDRDAQVLDQTEEIERRLEGR
;
A
#
# COMPACT_ATOMS: atom_id res chain seq x y z
N MET A 1 -8.63 -10.23 -12.30
CA MET A 1 -9.42 -9.99 -11.07
C MET A 1 -9.24 -11.20 -10.16
N PRO A 2 -8.80 -11.00 -8.91
CA PRO A 2 -8.72 -12.10 -7.95
C PRO A 2 -10.09 -12.74 -7.71
N LYS A 3 -10.08 -14.06 -7.54
CA LYS A 3 -11.24 -14.87 -7.19
C LYS A 3 -11.10 -15.29 -5.74
N LEU A 4 -12.06 -14.89 -4.92
CA LEU A 4 -12.19 -15.37 -3.55
C LEU A 4 -13.14 -16.56 -3.55
N LYS A 5 -12.73 -17.68 -2.95
CA LYS A 5 -13.63 -18.83 -2.79
C LYS A 5 -14.54 -18.56 -1.60
N GLY A 6 -15.84 -18.80 -1.73
CA GLY A 6 -16.81 -18.75 -0.63
C GLY A 6 -17.69 -19.99 -0.65
N LYS A 7 -18.56 -20.15 0.36
CA LYS A 7 -19.48 -21.30 0.48
C LYS A 7 -20.43 -21.45 -0.72
N ARG A 8 -20.86 -20.33 -1.31
CA ARG A 8 -21.82 -20.28 -2.42
C ARG A 8 -21.18 -20.05 -3.80
N GLY A 9 -19.86 -20.27 -3.91
CA GLY A 9 -19.11 -20.09 -5.16
C GLY A 9 -18.03 -19.03 -5.07
N PHE A 10 -17.62 -18.48 -6.21
CA PHE A 10 -16.54 -17.49 -6.27
C PHE A 10 -17.07 -16.05 -6.15
N HIS A 11 -16.43 -15.27 -5.30
CA HIS A 11 -16.62 -13.82 -5.20
C HIS A 11 -15.48 -13.11 -5.94
N PHE A 12 -15.84 -12.23 -6.86
CA PHE A 12 -14.88 -11.41 -7.59
C PHE A 12 -14.64 -10.10 -6.87
N VAL A 13 -13.38 -9.79 -6.59
CA VAL A 13 -12.96 -8.52 -5.99
C VAL A 13 -12.09 -7.72 -6.95
N LYS A 14 -12.08 -6.40 -6.77
CA LYS A 14 -11.27 -5.47 -7.58
C LYS A 14 -10.22 -4.78 -6.71
N GLU A 15 -8.97 -5.16 -6.91
CA GLU A 15 -7.80 -4.61 -6.19
C GLU A 15 -7.26 -3.32 -6.83
N LEU A 16 -7.35 -3.18 -8.16
CA LEU A 16 -6.68 -2.10 -8.91
C LEU A 16 -7.65 -1.06 -9.50
N GLY A 17 -7.11 0.10 -9.87
CA GLY A 17 -7.82 1.16 -10.61
C GLY A 17 -8.94 1.80 -9.79
N GLY A 18 -8.73 1.97 -8.49
CA GLY A 18 -9.68 2.54 -7.53
C GLY A 18 -9.26 3.88 -6.93
N ALA A 19 -8.17 4.47 -7.42
CA ALA A 19 -7.65 5.72 -6.89
C ALA A 19 -8.63 6.87 -7.13
N LEU A 20 -8.71 7.76 -6.15
CA LEU A 20 -9.42 9.03 -6.25
C LEU A 20 -8.41 10.12 -6.60
N ARG A 21 -8.75 10.98 -7.56
CA ARG A 21 -7.92 12.15 -7.88
C ARG A 21 -7.97 13.12 -6.70
N ARG A 22 -6.82 13.42 -6.12
CA ARG A 22 -6.67 14.39 -5.02
C ARG A 22 -6.24 15.74 -5.57
N GLY A 23 -6.66 16.82 -4.90
CA GLY A 23 -6.21 18.19 -5.20
C GLY A 23 -5.08 18.68 -4.29
N THR A 24 -4.73 17.90 -3.27
CA THR A 24 -3.70 18.23 -2.29
C THR A 24 -2.82 17.02 -2.01
N VAL A 25 -1.61 17.30 -1.55
CA VAL A 25 -0.67 16.30 -1.04
C VAL A 25 -1.30 15.51 0.10
N SER A 26 -0.96 14.23 0.19
CA SER A 26 -1.38 13.40 1.30
C SER A 26 -0.69 13.80 2.60
N PHE A 27 -1.41 13.69 3.71
CA PHE A 27 -0.85 13.95 5.03
C PHE A 27 0.42 13.13 5.28
N ALA A 28 0.42 11.84 4.94
CA ALA A 28 1.56 10.98 5.22
C ALA A 28 2.79 11.34 4.38
N ALA A 29 2.61 11.70 3.09
CA ALA A 29 3.72 12.15 2.26
C ALA A 29 4.32 13.45 2.80
N GLN A 30 3.49 14.42 3.20
CA GLN A 30 3.95 15.66 3.83
C GLN A 30 4.68 15.37 5.16
N TRP A 31 4.12 14.51 6.01
CA TRP A 31 4.74 14.16 7.29
C TRP A 31 6.12 13.49 7.11
N LEU A 32 6.27 12.61 6.11
CA LEU A 32 7.56 11.98 5.80
C LEU A 32 8.61 13.02 5.37
N MET A 33 8.20 14.03 4.59
CA MET A 33 9.07 15.14 4.20
C MET A 33 9.46 16.00 5.41
N ASP A 34 8.47 16.42 6.20
CA ASP A 34 8.68 17.30 7.37
C ASP A 34 9.56 16.64 8.43
N THR A 35 9.46 15.32 8.57
CA THR A 35 10.27 14.53 9.52
C THR A 35 11.58 14.02 8.93
N ARG A 36 11.96 14.47 7.72
CA ARG A 36 13.21 14.10 7.03
C ARG A 36 13.41 12.60 6.87
N ARG A 37 12.33 11.87 6.56
CA ARG A 37 12.33 10.42 6.30
C ARG A 37 12.46 10.07 4.83
N ILE A 38 12.44 11.07 3.95
CA ILE A 38 12.65 10.90 2.52
C ILE A 38 14.10 11.25 2.21
N GLU A 39 14.83 10.26 1.70
CA GLU A 39 16.24 10.38 1.35
C GLU A 39 16.47 9.89 -0.08
N GLY A 40 17.39 10.55 -0.78
CA GLY A 40 17.87 10.13 -2.09
C GLY A 40 16.78 10.03 -3.16
N ARG A 41 16.92 9.02 -4.04
CA ARG A 41 15.96 8.78 -5.12
C ARG A 41 14.69 8.15 -4.57
N THR A 42 13.54 8.76 -4.85
CA THR A 42 12.25 8.37 -4.27
C THR A 42 11.24 7.89 -5.31
N LEU A 43 10.51 6.83 -4.97
CA LEU A 43 9.37 6.32 -5.75
C LEU A 43 8.07 6.38 -4.95
N ASP A 44 7.01 6.91 -5.54
CA ASP A 44 5.61 6.75 -5.09
C ASP A 44 5.01 5.48 -5.73
N TYR A 45 5.00 4.40 -4.96
CA TYR A 45 4.51 3.08 -5.39
C TYR A 45 2.99 2.99 -5.21
N GLY A 46 2.28 2.76 -6.32
CA GLY A 46 0.83 2.79 -6.38
C GLY A 46 0.26 4.20 -6.22
N CYS A 47 0.94 5.19 -6.82
CA CYS A 47 0.64 6.62 -6.73
C CYS A 47 -0.76 7.04 -7.21
N GLY A 48 -1.52 6.14 -7.85
CA GLY A 48 -2.77 6.46 -8.51
C GLY A 48 -2.56 7.55 -9.56
N PHE A 49 -3.22 8.70 -9.39
CA PHE A 49 -3.07 9.83 -10.30
C PHE A 49 -1.76 10.62 -10.11
N GLY A 50 -0.94 10.31 -9.10
CA GLY A 50 0.42 10.85 -8.95
C GLY A 50 0.54 12.18 -8.20
N MET A 51 -0.46 12.57 -7.39
CA MET A 51 -0.43 13.87 -6.70
C MET A 51 0.80 14.06 -5.78
N ASP A 52 1.18 13.05 -4.99
CA ASP A 52 2.33 13.19 -4.08
C ASP A 52 3.64 13.20 -4.88
N ALA A 53 3.77 12.27 -5.83
CA ALA A 53 4.92 12.20 -6.74
C ALA A 53 5.15 13.50 -7.53
N ASP A 54 4.10 14.02 -8.18
CA ASP A 54 4.20 15.25 -8.97
C ASP A 54 4.57 16.46 -8.10
N HIS A 55 4.04 16.53 -6.86
CA HIS A 55 4.33 17.62 -5.94
C HIS A 55 5.77 17.61 -5.42
N PHE A 56 6.29 16.44 -5.05
CA PHE A 56 7.63 16.30 -4.49
C PHE A 56 8.70 15.93 -5.53
N SER A 57 8.33 15.89 -6.81
CA SER A 57 9.22 15.48 -7.90
C SER A 57 9.82 14.08 -7.69
N TRP A 58 9.01 13.14 -7.21
CA TRP A 58 9.38 11.73 -7.09
C TRP A 58 9.04 10.96 -8.37
N ASP A 59 9.69 9.82 -8.57
CA ASP A 59 9.25 8.86 -9.59
C ASP A 59 7.88 8.31 -9.18
N ALA A 60 7.05 7.95 -10.17
CA ALA A 60 5.66 7.55 -9.95
C ALA A 60 5.37 6.23 -10.67
N PHE A 61 4.79 5.28 -9.95
CA PHE A 61 4.31 4.03 -10.54
C PHE A 61 2.90 3.70 -10.05
N ASP A 62 2.00 3.39 -10.97
CA ASP A 62 0.71 2.76 -10.64
C ASP A 62 0.30 1.85 -11.80
N PRO A 63 0.01 0.57 -11.57
CA PRO A 63 -0.25 -0.39 -12.65
C PRO A 63 -1.49 -0.08 -13.50
N TYR A 64 -2.36 0.84 -13.07
CA TYR A 64 -3.55 1.25 -13.80
C TYR A 64 -3.45 2.69 -14.33
N TYR A 65 -2.97 3.63 -13.51
CA TYR A 65 -3.00 5.07 -13.83
C TYR A 65 -1.66 5.61 -14.34
N ARG A 66 -0.54 4.99 -13.96
CA ARG A 66 0.82 5.35 -14.40
C ARG A 66 1.67 4.09 -14.64
N PRO A 67 1.32 3.28 -15.66
CA PRO A 67 1.91 1.96 -15.88
C PRO A 67 3.29 2.04 -16.56
N GLN A 68 3.97 3.19 -16.51
CA GLN A 68 5.29 3.34 -17.06
C GLN A 68 6.27 2.43 -16.31
N PRO A 69 7.18 1.72 -17.02
CA PRO A 69 8.24 0.98 -16.39
C PRO A 69 9.12 1.92 -15.54
N ILE A 70 9.45 1.46 -14.33
CA ILE A 70 10.41 2.12 -13.45
C ILE A 70 11.76 1.41 -13.54
N GLU A 71 12.82 2.20 -13.74
CA GLU A 71 14.19 1.71 -13.95
C GLU A 71 15.07 1.93 -12.71
N GLY A 72 15.87 0.93 -12.37
CA GLY A 72 16.83 0.99 -11.27
C GLY A 72 16.22 0.76 -9.88
N VAL A 73 16.97 1.19 -8.87
CA VAL A 73 16.63 1.08 -7.45
C VAL A 73 16.43 2.45 -6.82
N TYR A 74 15.84 2.47 -5.62
CA TYR A 74 15.41 3.65 -4.89
C TYR A 74 15.92 3.63 -3.45
N ASP A 75 16.34 4.79 -2.96
CA ASP A 75 16.74 4.96 -1.56
C ASP A 75 15.50 5.05 -0.66
N THR A 76 14.42 5.65 -1.19
CA THR A 76 13.13 5.72 -0.52
C THR A 76 11.99 5.23 -1.41
N ILE A 77 11.09 4.42 -0.87
CA ILE A 77 9.81 4.08 -1.53
C ILE A 77 8.64 4.46 -0.61
N VAL A 78 7.66 5.20 -1.13
CA VAL A 78 6.42 5.51 -0.41
C VAL A 78 5.29 4.66 -0.99
N CYS A 79 4.57 3.92 -0.15
CA CYS A 79 3.47 3.06 -0.57
C CYS A 79 2.18 3.46 0.16
N ASN A 80 1.43 4.38 -0.45
CA ASN A 80 0.34 5.06 0.23
C ASN A 80 -1.03 4.41 -0.02
N HIS A 81 -1.60 3.76 1.00
CA HIS A 81 -2.93 3.15 0.95
C HIS A 81 -3.15 2.12 -0.18
N VAL A 82 -2.08 1.50 -0.65
CA VAL A 82 -2.12 0.44 -1.66
C VAL A 82 -2.42 -0.90 -1.00
N LEU A 83 -1.66 -1.24 0.04
CA LEU A 83 -1.64 -2.60 0.61
C LEU A 83 -2.99 -3.01 1.21
N ASN A 84 -3.78 -2.07 1.74
CA ASN A 84 -5.12 -2.36 2.23
C ASN A 84 -6.11 -2.72 1.12
N MET A 85 -5.83 -2.38 -0.14
CA MET A 85 -6.67 -2.74 -1.28
C MET A 85 -6.35 -4.13 -1.85
N LEU A 86 -5.34 -4.80 -1.31
CA LEU A 86 -4.81 -6.07 -1.81
C LEU A 86 -5.21 -7.23 -0.91
N THR A 87 -5.49 -8.37 -1.53
CA THR A 87 -5.54 -9.70 -0.90
C THR A 87 -4.16 -10.03 -0.33
N ARG A 88 -4.09 -10.96 0.64
CA ARG A 88 -2.81 -11.37 1.24
C ARG A 88 -1.74 -11.75 0.22
N CYS A 89 -2.11 -12.56 -0.78
CA CYS A 89 -1.18 -12.99 -1.84
C CYS A 89 -0.70 -11.81 -2.70
N SER A 90 -1.61 -10.92 -3.12
CA SER A 90 -1.23 -9.73 -3.90
C SER A 90 -0.38 -8.76 -3.07
N ARG A 91 -0.67 -8.62 -1.78
CA ARG A 91 0.07 -7.77 -0.84
C ARG A 91 1.49 -8.28 -0.61
N GLN A 92 1.67 -9.58 -0.43
CA GLN A 92 2.99 -10.21 -0.38
C GLN A 92 3.81 -9.90 -1.63
N LYS A 93 3.24 -10.08 -2.83
CA LYS A 93 3.92 -9.75 -4.10
C LYS A 93 4.29 -8.28 -4.20
N ALA A 94 3.43 -7.38 -3.72
CA ALA A 94 3.73 -5.94 -3.71
C ALA A 94 4.89 -5.62 -2.76
N ILE A 95 4.93 -6.23 -1.57
CA ILE A 95 6.04 -6.09 -0.61
C ILE A 95 7.35 -6.61 -1.22
N GLU A 96 7.33 -7.80 -1.82
CA GLU A 96 8.49 -8.38 -2.51
C GLU A 96 8.97 -7.50 -3.67
N ASP A 97 8.04 -6.88 -4.43
CA ASP A 97 8.40 -5.95 -5.49
C ASP A 97 9.02 -4.65 -4.95
N ILE A 98 8.47 -4.10 -3.87
CA ILE A 98 9.03 -2.94 -3.17
C ILE A 98 10.45 -3.26 -2.68
N GLN A 99 10.66 -4.39 -1.99
CA GLN A 99 11.98 -4.78 -1.47
C GLN A 99 13.02 -4.94 -2.58
N ARG A 100 12.67 -5.60 -3.69
CA ARG A 100 13.59 -5.75 -4.84
C ARG A 100 14.01 -4.42 -5.47
N ARG A 101 13.22 -3.36 -5.27
CA ARG A 101 13.46 -2.03 -5.82
C ARG A 101 14.17 -1.10 -4.84
N LEU A 102 14.33 -1.48 -3.59
CA LEU A 102 15.13 -0.70 -2.64
C LEU A 102 16.62 -0.87 -2.95
N SER A 103 17.37 0.24 -2.84
CA SER A 103 18.83 0.22 -2.87
C SER A 103 19.38 -0.49 -1.62
N ASN A 104 20.68 -0.74 -1.55
CA ASN A 104 21.27 -1.30 -0.34
C ASN A 104 21.12 -0.27 0.79
N GLY A 105 20.42 -0.62 1.87
CA GLY A 105 20.07 0.31 2.96
C GLY A 105 18.85 1.18 2.67
N GLY A 106 18.20 1.03 1.51
CA GLY A 106 16.97 1.76 1.19
C GLY A 106 15.81 1.37 2.09
N THR A 107 14.89 2.31 2.30
CA THR A 107 13.72 2.17 3.19
C THR A 107 12.42 2.45 2.45
N ALA A 108 11.40 1.62 2.72
CA ALA A 108 10.04 1.86 2.27
C ALA A 108 9.13 2.29 3.44
N TRP A 109 8.23 3.23 3.17
CA TRP A 109 7.21 3.71 4.09
C TRP A 109 5.85 3.17 3.66
N LEU A 110 5.30 2.24 4.42
CA LEU A 110 4.01 1.59 4.11
C LEU A 110 2.90 2.26 4.91
N ILE A 111 2.01 2.98 4.23
CA ILE A 111 0.94 3.75 4.88
C ILE A 111 -0.37 3.00 4.77
N VAL A 112 -0.93 2.62 5.92
CA VAL A 112 -2.17 1.85 6.01
C VAL A 112 -3.25 2.61 6.79
N PRO A 113 -4.53 2.52 6.39
CA PRO A 113 -5.60 3.22 7.08
C PRO A 113 -5.94 2.55 8.43
N ARG A 114 -6.28 3.38 9.41
CA ARG A 114 -6.78 3.00 10.74
C ARG A 114 -8.23 3.41 10.97
N ASN A 115 -8.77 4.30 10.12
CA ASN A 115 -10.18 4.69 10.09
C ASN A 115 -11.09 3.67 9.36
N ILE A 116 -10.79 2.38 9.44
CA ILE A 116 -11.62 1.29 8.90
C ILE A 116 -11.85 0.21 9.95
N PRO A 117 -12.92 -0.60 9.86
CA PRO A 117 -13.14 -1.69 10.80
C PRO A 117 -11.97 -2.68 10.80
N LYS A 118 -11.58 -3.20 11.97
CA LYS A 118 -10.53 -4.23 12.09
C LYS A 118 -10.79 -5.49 11.26
N SER A 119 -12.06 -5.80 11.01
CA SER A 119 -12.49 -6.91 10.16
C SER A 119 -12.47 -6.61 8.65
N GLY A 120 -11.91 -5.45 8.26
CA GLY A 120 -11.95 -4.93 6.90
C GLY A 120 -13.35 -4.49 6.45
N LYS A 121 -13.46 -4.00 5.21
CA LYS A 121 -14.74 -3.71 4.55
C LYS A 121 -14.68 -3.95 3.03
N ILE A 122 -15.83 -4.25 2.44
CA ILE A 122 -16.01 -4.21 0.97
C ILE A 122 -16.64 -2.87 0.64
N ALA A 123 -15.88 -2.01 -0.03
CA ALA A 123 -16.34 -0.72 -0.53
C ALA A 123 -17.07 -0.87 -1.88
N MET A 124 -17.54 0.27 -2.41
CA MET A 124 -18.24 0.35 -3.70
C MET A 124 -17.46 -0.38 -4.81
N ARG A 125 -18.18 -0.98 -5.76
CA ARG A 125 -17.61 -1.74 -6.89
C ARG A 125 -16.77 -2.96 -6.45
N ARG A 126 -17.11 -3.57 -5.31
CA ARG A 126 -16.48 -4.79 -4.77
C ARG A 126 -14.98 -4.65 -4.52
N ARG A 127 -14.58 -3.48 -3.99
CA ARG A 127 -13.20 -3.21 -3.61
C ARG A 127 -12.99 -3.59 -2.17
N ILE A 128 -11.98 -4.40 -1.89
CA ILE A 128 -11.62 -4.75 -0.53
C ILE A 128 -10.83 -3.62 0.12
N GLN A 129 -11.02 -3.46 1.43
CA GLN A 129 -10.18 -2.66 2.29
C GLN A 129 -9.89 -3.47 3.54
N ASN A 130 -8.67 -4.00 3.63
CA ASN A 130 -8.18 -4.80 4.74
C ASN A 130 -7.58 -3.88 5.82
N TYR A 131 -7.83 -4.20 7.10
CA TYR A 131 -7.14 -3.55 8.22
C TYR A 131 -5.76 -4.19 8.37
N VAL A 132 -4.80 -3.66 7.60
CA VAL A 132 -3.48 -4.28 7.47
C VAL A 132 -2.70 -4.18 8.78
N LEU A 133 -2.11 -5.29 9.20
CA LEU A 133 -1.27 -5.42 10.40
C LEU A 133 0.02 -6.15 10.02
N PHE A 134 1.15 -5.49 10.24
CA PHE A 134 2.48 -6.05 10.04
C PHE A 134 3.26 -6.04 11.35
N ASP A 135 4.20 -6.97 11.50
CA ASP A 135 5.21 -7.00 12.56
C ASP A 135 6.41 -6.07 12.26
N LEU A 136 6.12 -4.89 11.70
CA LEU A 136 7.13 -3.92 11.30
C LEU A 136 7.18 -2.74 12.30
N PRO A 137 8.31 -2.02 12.38
CA PRO A 137 8.39 -0.80 13.18
C PRO A 137 7.35 0.22 12.72
N SER A 138 6.49 0.64 13.65
CA SER A 138 5.55 1.74 13.45
C SER A 138 6.22 3.05 13.84
N VAL A 139 6.35 3.97 12.88
CA VAL A 139 7.02 5.27 13.09
C VAL A 139 6.03 6.42 13.29
N TYR A 140 4.77 6.19 12.96
CA TYR A 140 3.66 7.10 13.19
C TYR A 140 2.36 6.30 13.23
N GLY A 141 1.48 6.62 14.18
CA GLY A 141 0.15 6.04 14.24
C GLY A 141 -0.84 6.98 14.91
N ASP A 142 -2.02 7.13 14.31
CA ASP A 142 -3.15 7.83 14.90
C ASP A 142 -4.46 7.10 14.60
N SER A 143 -5.60 7.74 14.90
CA SER A 143 -6.92 7.19 14.61
C SER A 143 -7.24 7.05 13.11
N LYS A 144 -6.45 7.67 12.22
CA LYS A 144 -6.70 7.73 10.78
C LYS A 144 -5.79 6.79 10.00
N LEU A 145 -4.51 6.71 10.34
CA LEU A 145 -3.53 5.88 9.63
C LEU A 145 -2.37 5.44 10.52
N GLU A 146 -1.58 4.52 10.00
CA GLU A 146 -0.29 4.11 10.56
C GLU A 146 0.74 4.00 9.44
N ILE A 147 1.99 4.35 9.75
CA ILE A 147 3.14 4.31 8.84
C ILE A 147 4.14 3.30 9.38
N TYR A 148 4.32 2.21 8.64
CA TYR A 148 5.34 1.20 8.92
C TYR A 148 6.63 1.48 8.14
N GLN A 149 7.76 1.19 8.78
CA GLN A 149 9.06 1.11 8.12
C GLN A 149 9.28 -0.29 7.56
N LEU A 150 9.71 -0.40 6.30
CA LEU A 150 10.10 -1.64 5.66
C LEU A 150 11.51 -1.48 5.08
N ASP A 151 12.47 -2.20 5.63
CA ASP A 151 13.83 -2.25 5.07
C ASP A 151 13.91 -3.34 3.99
N ARG A 152 14.89 -3.21 3.08
CA ARG A 152 15.06 -4.10 1.94
C ARG A 152 15.06 -5.60 2.28
N ASP A 153 15.77 -5.98 3.33
CA ASP A 153 15.97 -7.39 3.71
C ASP A 153 15.11 -7.79 4.92
N ALA A 154 14.16 -6.94 5.32
CA ALA A 154 13.28 -7.23 6.45
C ALA A 154 12.37 -8.42 6.14
N GLN A 155 12.21 -9.32 7.10
CA GLN A 155 11.13 -10.31 7.05
C GLN A 155 9.83 -9.63 7.47
N VAL A 156 8.74 -9.92 6.76
CA VAL A 156 7.42 -9.34 7.02
C VAL A 156 6.44 -10.44 7.36
N LEU A 157 5.98 -10.47 8.61
CA LEU A 157 4.83 -11.26 9.03
C LEU A 157 3.55 -10.43 8.88
N ASP A 158 2.72 -10.88 7.94
CA ASP A 158 1.41 -10.31 7.73
C ASP A 158 0.37 -10.90 8.71
N GLN A 159 -0.06 -10.12 9.68
CA GLN A 159 -1.02 -10.50 10.72
C GLN A 159 -2.45 -10.08 10.39
N THR A 160 -2.70 -9.58 9.18
CA THR A 160 -4.01 -9.06 8.74
C THR A 160 -5.10 -10.14 8.78
N GLU A 161 -6.20 -9.88 9.49
CA GLU A 161 -7.41 -10.71 9.37
C GLU A 161 -8.07 -10.43 8.01
N GLU A 162 -8.00 -11.38 7.09
CA GLU A 162 -8.53 -11.20 5.73
C GLU A 162 -10.05 -11.17 5.72
N ILE A 163 -10.60 -10.18 5.00
CA ILE A 163 -12.04 -10.10 4.73
C ILE A 163 -12.59 -11.36 4.01
N GLU A 164 -11.70 -12.08 3.32
CA GLU A 164 -11.97 -13.33 2.61
C GLU A 164 -12.51 -14.42 3.54
N ARG A 165 -11.95 -14.56 4.75
CA ARG A 165 -12.40 -15.57 5.74
C ARG A 165 -13.86 -15.37 6.14
N ARG A 166 -14.37 -14.14 6.06
CA ARG A 166 -15.80 -13.83 6.32
C ARG A 166 -16.70 -14.21 5.16
N LEU A 167 -16.20 -14.20 3.92
CA LEU A 167 -16.93 -14.68 2.75
C LEU A 167 -16.97 -16.22 2.70
N GLU A 168 -15.96 -16.88 3.27
CA GLU A 168 -15.94 -18.34 3.46
C GLU A 168 -16.87 -18.79 4.59
N GLY A 169 -17.07 -17.98 5.63
CA GLY A 169 -17.93 -18.31 6.77
C GLY A 169 -19.45 -18.15 6.54
N ARG A 170 -19.87 -17.34 5.57
CA ARG A 170 -21.29 -16.97 5.32
C ARG A 170 -21.98 -17.80 4.24
#